data_AF-A0A9E2Y4X2-F1
#
_entry.id   AF-A0A9E2Y4X2-F1
#
_cell.length_a   1.000
_cell.length_b   1.000
_cell.length_c   1.000
_cell.angle_alpha   90.00
_cell.angle_beta   90.00
_cell.angle_gamma   90.00
#
_symmetry.space_group_name_H-M   'P 1'
#
loop_
_entity.id
_entity.type
_entity.pdbx_description
1 polymer ?
#
loop_
_entity_poly.entity_id
_entity_poly.type
_entity_poly.pdbx_seq_one_letter_code
_entity_poly.pdbx_strand_id
1 'polypeptide(L)'
;MAVLTIALACFIGFGSTRPPAALADADEAVSPNSTSLGMQPLSGPIPVVTPAPGESKVFRRSDGAYQAIPQSNGRIKTFHIVERSAPWTLKPGLTVMANTYNGVVPGPAIVVDQGDTVVIDYTNDGATPDTIHLHGIHDIPVSMDGVPGISQSLLPHGGHFVYRFVADQPGTFIYHTHDDEAMLDSGLYGAIIVEPSQPRTSEEHLAHDYLEVISSWQVQSATEDEFTLNGKEYPLAPALETKSGDRFRIRWINISGEEFHTMHTHGHYQQIVARDATPVDYRDVEDTVLVAPGQRVDVVVKADARPGTWLVHCHVLDHIEDAAGMPAGLVTAIHYAGTPNTLTAMYRAMRPASTPTVRALGFWPTVLLGAIAGFTIFLGLPVARARRLSGHAIALLNALAIGILLYLVVEIAQNAIVPIERGLNAWHAGGGPFPIALILVFIAGLLIGLVGLGSAATHFTRQAATHADNPIVLAALIAIGIGAHNFGEGLAIGASEASGATAVALALIVGFGLHNATEGFGVAAPLVGRMVPTWAQIGLAGLIAGGPTFVGTILGYSFYSPTLSVLFLAIAVGALVFVIGELWSVLRRTGLTAYVTATMCAGFLVALATELFLDINGG
;
A
#
# COMPACT_ATOMS: atom_id res chain seq x y z
N MET A 1 -27.92 -20.57 11.99
CA MET A 1 -29.25 -20.77 11.36
C MET A 1 -29.72 -19.42 10.80
N ALA A 2 -29.11 -19.00 9.70
CA ALA A 2 -29.40 -17.76 8.98
C ALA A 2 -28.65 -17.79 7.63
N VAL A 3 -29.00 -18.73 6.75
CA VAL A 3 -28.60 -18.73 5.32
C VAL A 3 -29.72 -19.42 4.53
N LEU A 4 -30.90 -18.81 4.48
CA LEU A 4 -31.96 -19.19 3.53
C LEU A 4 -33.03 -18.10 3.36
N THR A 5 -32.63 -16.87 3.03
CA THR A 5 -33.60 -15.81 2.64
C THR A 5 -33.03 -14.79 1.66
N ILE A 6 -32.38 -15.22 0.57
CA ILE A 6 -32.09 -14.35 -0.58
C ILE A 6 -32.41 -15.14 -1.86
N ALA A 7 -33.69 -15.40 -2.07
CA ALA A 7 -34.22 -15.98 -3.30
C ALA A 7 -35.69 -15.56 -3.49
N LEU A 8 -35.99 -14.26 -3.41
CA LEU A 8 -37.28 -13.72 -3.89
C LEU A 8 -37.25 -12.17 -4.00
N ALA A 9 -36.69 -11.64 -5.09
CA ALA A 9 -37.00 -10.27 -5.55
C ALA A 9 -36.54 -10.08 -7.01
N CYS A 10 -37.16 -10.79 -7.94
CA CYS A 10 -37.22 -10.40 -9.34
C CYS A 10 -38.68 -10.46 -9.77
N PHE A 11 -39.09 -9.45 -10.53
CA PHE A 11 -40.41 -9.15 -11.13
C PHE A 11 -41.31 -8.14 -10.40
N ILE A 12 -41.33 -6.93 -11.01
CA ILE A 12 -42.40 -5.94 -11.28
C ILE A 12 -41.74 -4.55 -11.16
N GLY A 13 -41.73 -3.62 -12.12
CA GLY A 13 -42.31 -3.53 -13.45
C GLY A 13 -41.82 -2.21 -14.08
N PHE A 14 -41.87 -2.15 -15.42
CA PHE A 14 -41.48 -0.99 -16.22
C PHE A 14 -42.30 0.28 -15.87
N GLY A 15 -41.61 1.42 -15.83
CA GLY A 15 -42.20 2.76 -15.79
C GLY A 15 -41.24 3.79 -16.37
N SER A 16 -41.47 4.14 -17.62
CA SER A 16 -40.68 5.05 -18.46
C SER A 16 -40.86 6.53 -18.11
N THR A 17 -39.75 7.27 -17.96
CA THR A 17 -39.63 8.68 -18.41
C THR A 17 -38.15 9.04 -18.67
N ARG A 18 -37.84 9.45 -19.90
CA ARG A 18 -36.67 10.25 -20.34
C ARG A 18 -37.23 11.56 -20.95
N PRO A 19 -36.45 12.64 -21.22
CA PRO A 19 -35.15 13.11 -20.72
C PRO A 19 -35.19 14.67 -20.42
N PRO A 20 -34.07 15.44 -20.33
CA PRO A 20 -33.28 15.83 -21.51
C PRO A 20 -31.77 15.69 -21.35
N ALA A 21 -31.12 15.60 -22.52
CA ALA A 21 -29.68 15.45 -22.74
C ALA A 21 -28.89 16.76 -22.59
N ALA A 22 -27.59 16.60 -22.30
CA ALA A 22 -26.41 17.42 -22.61
C ALA A 22 -25.48 17.35 -21.37
N LEU A 23 -24.23 16.90 -21.42
CA LEU A 23 -23.19 17.04 -22.45
C LEU A 23 -22.35 15.76 -22.52
N ALA A 24 -22.04 15.36 -23.75
CA ALA A 24 -20.89 14.49 -24.02
C ALA A 24 -19.59 15.29 -23.81
N ASP A 25 -18.51 14.53 -23.61
CA ASP A 25 -17.11 14.91 -23.71
C ASP A 25 -16.52 15.70 -22.53
N ALA A 26 -16.14 14.95 -21.50
CA ALA A 26 -14.84 15.12 -20.89
C ALA A 26 -14.16 13.75 -20.93
N ASP A 27 -13.21 13.59 -21.85
CA ASP A 27 -12.21 12.53 -21.75
C ASP A 27 -11.64 12.61 -20.33
N GLU A 28 -11.87 11.56 -19.52
CA GLU A 28 -11.20 11.41 -18.23
C GLU A 28 -9.70 11.42 -18.50
N ALA A 29 -9.06 12.53 -18.16
CA ALA A 29 -7.62 12.61 -18.07
C ALA A 29 -7.18 11.67 -16.94
N VAL A 30 -6.95 10.41 -17.29
CA VAL A 30 -6.17 9.48 -16.47
C VAL A 30 -4.85 10.17 -16.21
N SER A 31 -4.59 10.51 -14.94
CA SER A 31 -3.29 10.98 -14.49
C SER A 31 -2.22 10.01 -15.01
N PRO A 32 -1.18 10.46 -15.73
CA PRO A 32 -0.24 9.55 -16.38
C PRO A 32 0.59 8.70 -15.41
N ASN A 33 0.52 8.92 -14.10
CA ASN A 33 1.46 8.36 -13.12
C ASN A 33 0.85 7.57 -11.96
N SER A 34 -0.47 7.39 -11.88
CA SER A 34 -1.05 6.48 -10.89
C SER A 34 -1.13 5.05 -11.44
N THR A 35 -0.05 4.29 -11.31
CA THR A 35 -0.23 2.83 -11.24
C THR A 35 -1.08 2.50 -10.01
N SER A 36 -1.70 1.32 -9.94
CA SER A 36 -2.58 0.91 -8.85
C SER A 36 -1.91 0.71 -7.46
N LEU A 37 -0.73 1.31 -7.24
CA LEU A 37 0.16 1.14 -6.09
C LEU A 37 0.75 2.52 -5.70
N GLY A 38 -0.10 3.51 -5.43
CA GLY A 38 0.36 4.83 -4.97
C GLY A 38 1.27 5.60 -5.94
N MET A 39 2.02 6.56 -5.40
CA MET A 39 2.93 7.42 -6.16
C MET A 39 4.11 6.66 -6.75
N GLN A 40 4.57 7.09 -7.92
CA GLN A 40 5.71 6.47 -8.60
C GLN A 40 6.99 7.30 -8.44
N PRO A 41 8.13 6.66 -8.18
CA PRO A 41 9.44 7.30 -8.24
C PRO A 41 9.68 7.90 -9.62
N LEU A 42 10.21 9.12 -9.65
CA LEU A 42 10.62 9.78 -10.88
C LEU A 42 11.83 9.07 -11.49
N SER A 43 11.63 8.54 -12.69
CA SER A 43 12.73 8.07 -13.55
C SER A 43 13.14 9.19 -14.52
N GLY A 44 14.35 9.73 -14.38
CA GLY A 44 14.93 10.69 -15.33
C GLY A 44 15.26 12.07 -14.75
N PRO A 45 15.41 13.10 -15.60
CA PRO A 45 15.74 14.46 -15.17
C PRO A 45 14.65 15.03 -14.27
N ILE A 46 15.03 15.60 -13.12
CA ILE A 46 14.11 16.26 -12.20
C ILE A 46 13.59 17.56 -12.85
N PRO A 47 12.26 17.73 -13.01
CA PRO A 47 11.69 18.96 -13.54
C PRO A 47 12.06 20.18 -12.69
N VAL A 48 12.26 21.32 -13.33
CA VAL A 48 12.45 22.59 -12.59
C VAL A 48 11.08 23.14 -12.22
N VAL A 49 10.85 23.36 -10.93
CA VAL A 49 9.64 24.02 -10.44
C VAL A 49 9.77 25.53 -10.65
N THR A 50 8.85 26.10 -11.41
CA THR A 50 8.73 27.56 -11.55
C THR A 50 7.59 28.06 -10.65
N PRO A 51 7.81 29.11 -9.84
CA PRO A 51 6.75 29.75 -9.07
C PRO A 51 5.58 30.18 -9.95
N ALA A 52 4.36 29.99 -9.46
CA ALA A 52 3.15 30.40 -10.16
C ALA A 52 3.00 31.92 -10.05
N PRO A 53 2.42 32.58 -11.06
CA PRO A 53 2.21 34.02 -11.03
C PRO A 53 1.41 34.45 -9.79
N GLY A 54 1.99 35.33 -8.98
CA GLY A 54 1.31 35.92 -7.82
C GLY A 54 1.30 35.07 -6.55
N GLU A 55 1.81 33.83 -6.58
CA GLU A 55 1.86 32.98 -5.38
C GLU A 55 2.68 33.63 -4.26
N SER A 56 2.30 33.34 -3.01
CA SER A 56 3.03 33.85 -1.84
C SER A 56 4.46 33.33 -1.86
N LYS A 57 5.41 34.25 -1.72
CA LYS A 57 6.82 33.89 -1.54
C LYS A 57 6.95 33.00 -0.31
N VAL A 58 7.71 31.91 -0.47
CA VAL A 58 8.03 30.99 0.61
C VAL A 58 9.48 31.20 1.04
N PHE A 59 9.74 31.13 2.34
CA PHE A 59 11.10 31.02 2.85
C PHE A 59 11.25 29.74 3.66
N ARG A 60 12.42 29.11 3.57
CA ARG A 60 12.74 27.90 4.32
C ARG A 60 13.28 28.26 5.70
N ARG A 61 12.66 27.74 6.74
CA ARG A 61 13.04 27.89 8.15
C ARG A 61 14.24 26.99 8.48
N SER A 62 14.84 27.19 9.65
CA SER A 62 16.00 26.38 10.10
C SER A 62 15.65 24.93 10.40
N ASP A 63 14.40 24.68 10.80
CA ASP A 63 13.80 23.37 11.05
C ASP A 63 13.46 22.59 9.76
N GLY A 64 13.64 23.24 8.61
CA GLY A 64 13.37 22.66 7.29
C GLY A 64 11.96 22.93 6.77
N ALA A 65 11.02 23.35 7.61
CA ALA A 65 9.68 23.75 7.21
C ALA A 65 9.70 25.02 6.36
N TYR A 66 8.64 25.24 5.58
CA TYR A 66 8.47 26.44 4.76
C TYR A 66 7.44 27.36 5.39
N GLN A 67 7.59 28.66 5.21
CA GLN A 67 6.64 29.66 5.70
C GLN A 67 6.28 30.64 4.59
N ALA A 68 4.98 30.94 4.49
CA ALA A 68 4.46 31.89 3.51
C ALA A 68 4.64 33.33 4.01
N ILE A 69 5.03 34.22 3.10
CA ILE A 69 5.09 35.66 3.37
C ILE A 69 3.74 36.28 2.95
N PRO A 70 2.96 36.88 3.88
CA PRO A 70 1.68 37.48 3.56
C PRO A 70 1.83 38.84 2.87
N GLN A 71 0.88 39.16 2.00
CA GLN A 71 0.57 40.55 1.67
C GLN A 71 -0.26 41.13 2.82
N SER A 72 0.32 42.10 3.54
CA SER A 72 -0.31 42.70 4.72
C SER A 72 -1.00 44.02 4.38
N ASN A 73 -2.26 44.17 4.80
CA ASN A 73 -2.99 45.43 4.83
C ASN A 73 -3.60 45.65 6.22
N GLY A 74 -2.86 46.31 7.10
CA GLY A 74 -3.20 46.39 8.52
C GLY A 74 -3.22 45.00 9.16
N ARG A 75 -4.34 44.63 9.78
CA ARG A 75 -4.59 43.30 10.36
C ARG A 75 -5.02 42.24 9.35
N ILE A 76 -5.20 42.60 8.08
CA ILE A 76 -5.55 41.63 7.04
C ILE A 76 -4.26 41.05 6.47
N LYS A 77 -4.11 39.72 6.55
CA LYS A 77 -2.97 38.95 6.06
C LYS A 77 -3.44 38.06 4.92
N THR A 78 -3.03 38.39 3.69
CA THR A 78 -3.41 37.62 2.49
C THR A 78 -2.27 36.71 2.06
N PHE A 79 -2.58 35.42 1.90
CA PHE A 79 -1.68 34.37 1.47
C PHE A 79 -2.20 33.80 0.16
N HIS A 80 -1.38 33.84 -0.89
CA HIS A 80 -1.71 33.28 -2.19
C HIS A 80 -1.17 31.85 -2.25
N ILE A 81 -2.07 30.88 -2.10
CA ILE A 81 -1.76 29.46 -2.04
C ILE A 81 -2.15 28.80 -3.36
N VAL A 82 -1.19 28.18 -4.03
CA VAL A 82 -1.39 27.54 -5.34
C VAL A 82 -1.06 26.06 -5.21
N GLU A 83 -2.06 25.21 -5.43
CA GLU A 83 -1.83 23.78 -5.56
C GLU A 83 -1.24 23.45 -6.92
N ARG A 84 -0.21 22.61 -6.95
CA ARG A 84 0.39 22.07 -8.18
C ARG A 84 1.22 20.83 -7.89
N SER A 85 1.51 20.06 -8.92
CA SER A 85 2.49 18.97 -8.80
C SER A 85 3.93 19.51 -8.87
N ALA A 86 4.81 19.04 -7.98
CA ALA A 86 6.22 19.38 -7.96
C ALA A 86 7.09 18.15 -7.60
N PRO A 87 8.27 17.98 -8.21
CA PRO A 87 9.20 16.93 -7.81
C PRO A 87 9.64 17.14 -6.37
N TRP A 88 9.54 16.08 -5.57
CA TRP A 88 9.85 16.11 -4.16
C TRP A 88 10.71 14.91 -3.75
N THR A 89 11.92 15.17 -3.26
CA THR A 89 12.84 14.13 -2.79
C THR A 89 12.57 13.81 -1.32
N LEU A 90 12.03 12.63 -1.01
CA LEU A 90 11.77 12.20 0.38
C LEU A 90 13.08 11.82 1.07
N LYS A 91 13.86 10.92 0.45
CA LYS A 91 15.18 10.44 0.88
C LYS A 91 16.17 10.38 -0.28
N PRO A 92 17.48 10.20 -0.02
CA PRO A 92 18.47 10.03 -1.08
C PRO A 92 18.10 8.86 -1.99
N GLY A 93 17.95 9.12 -3.29
CA GLY A 93 17.57 8.12 -4.28
C GLY A 93 16.07 7.98 -4.53
N LEU A 94 15.21 8.59 -3.71
CA LEU A 94 13.76 8.56 -3.87
C LEU A 94 13.19 9.97 -4.09
N THR A 95 12.71 10.23 -5.29
CA THR A 95 12.01 11.47 -5.65
C THR A 95 10.71 11.11 -6.32
N VAL A 96 9.60 11.73 -5.92
CA VAL A 96 8.26 11.52 -6.48
C VAL A 96 7.73 12.82 -7.08
N MET A 97 6.64 12.76 -7.83
CA MET A 97 5.83 13.93 -8.13
C MET A 97 4.79 14.12 -7.04
N ALA A 98 5.08 14.98 -6.06
CA ALA A 98 4.16 15.32 -4.98
C ALA A 98 3.12 16.33 -5.47
N ASN A 99 1.93 16.31 -4.88
CA ASN A 99 1.00 17.43 -4.97
C ASN A 99 1.32 18.40 -3.83
N THR A 100 1.47 19.68 -4.15
CA THR A 100 2.10 20.65 -3.26
C THR A 100 1.35 21.96 -3.24
N TYR A 101 1.34 22.60 -2.09
CA TYR A 101 1.01 24.03 -2.00
C TYR A 101 2.28 24.87 -2.20
N ASN A 102 2.28 25.74 -3.20
CA ASN A 102 3.37 26.62 -3.60
C ASN A 102 4.68 25.87 -3.95
N GLY A 103 4.59 24.62 -4.41
CA GLY A 103 5.78 23.86 -4.86
C GLY A 103 6.64 23.28 -3.73
N VAL A 104 6.14 23.26 -2.49
CA VAL A 104 6.86 22.76 -1.32
C VAL A 104 6.00 21.81 -0.49
N VAL A 105 6.66 20.89 0.21
CA VAL A 105 6.01 19.99 1.17
C VAL A 105 6.73 20.09 2.53
N PRO A 106 6.02 20.24 3.66
CA PRO A 106 4.62 20.62 3.74
C PRO A 106 4.37 21.93 2.99
N GLY A 107 3.12 22.18 2.62
CA GLY A 107 2.65 23.48 2.20
C GLY A 107 3.13 24.57 3.18
N PRO A 108 3.41 25.78 2.69
CA PRO A 108 4.05 26.80 3.50
C PRO A 108 3.18 27.16 4.71
N ALA A 109 3.79 27.18 5.89
CA ALA A 109 3.13 27.55 7.12
C ALA A 109 2.59 28.99 7.04
N ILE A 110 1.35 29.15 7.48
CA ILE A 110 0.67 30.44 7.64
C ILE A 110 0.85 30.86 9.09
N VAL A 111 1.67 31.88 9.33
CA VAL A 111 1.94 32.38 10.69
C VAL A 111 1.36 33.78 10.82
N VAL A 112 0.46 33.97 11.78
CA VAL A 112 -0.27 35.21 12.03
C VAL A 112 -0.41 35.50 13.51
N ASP A 113 -0.70 36.75 13.86
CA ASP A 113 -0.95 37.15 15.24
C ASP A 113 -2.43 36.98 15.60
N GLN A 114 -2.72 36.65 16.85
CA GLN A 114 -4.08 36.53 17.37
C GLN A 114 -4.92 37.80 17.05
N GLY A 115 -6.08 37.57 16.45
CA GLY A 115 -7.05 38.57 16.00
C GLY A 115 -6.76 39.19 14.64
N ASP A 116 -5.71 38.76 13.93
CA ASP A 116 -5.56 39.07 12.51
C ASP A 116 -6.69 38.45 11.68
N THR A 117 -7.04 39.09 10.58
CA THR A 117 -7.93 38.52 9.57
C THR A 117 -7.08 37.81 8.53
N VAL A 118 -7.20 36.49 8.48
CA VAL A 118 -6.50 35.64 7.52
C VAL A 118 -7.33 35.55 6.25
N VAL A 119 -6.67 35.73 5.11
CA VAL A 119 -7.23 35.50 3.78
C VAL A 119 -6.33 34.50 3.06
N ILE A 120 -6.85 33.31 2.76
CA ILE A 120 -6.17 32.32 1.93
C ILE A 120 -6.82 32.39 0.56
N ASP A 121 -6.10 32.98 -0.38
CA ASP A 121 -6.44 33.11 -1.78
C ASP A 121 -5.92 31.84 -2.49
N TYR A 122 -6.80 30.84 -2.63
CA TYR A 122 -6.46 29.51 -3.11
C TYR A 122 -6.77 29.35 -4.60
N THR A 123 -5.80 28.84 -5.35
CA THR A 123 -5.95 28.44 -6.75
C THR A 123 -5.56 26.98 -6.91
N ASN A 124 -6.44 26.18 -7.51
CA ASN A 124 -6.12 24.82 -7.91
C ASN A 124 -5.46 24.83 -9.30
N ASP A 125 -4.14 24.67 -9.39
CA ASP A 125 -3.39 24.44 -10.64
C ASP A 125 -2.97 22.96 -10.78
N GLY A 126 -3.51 22.09 -9.91
CA GLY A 126 -3.39 20.63 -9.95
C GLY A 126 -4.28 19.99 -11.02
N ALA A 127 -4.07 18.69 -11.26
CA ALA A 127 -4.84 17.94 -12.25
C ALA A 127 -6.20 17.45 -11.71
N THR A 128 -6.29 17.23 -10.39
CA THR A 128 -7.49 16.75 -9.72
C THR A 128 -8.28 17.92 -9.15
N PRO A 129 -9.62 17.95 -9.24
CA PRO A 129 -10.41 18.94 -8.53
C PRO A 129 -10.22 18.83 -7.00
N ASP A 130 -10.06 19.93 -6.28
CA ASP A 130 -9.77 19.90 -4.84
C ASP A 130 -10.32 21.14 -4.09
N THR A 131 -10.24 21.12 -2.75
CA THR A 131 -10.54 22.19 -1.80
C THR A 131 -9.60 22.12 -0.60
N ILE A 132 -9.38 23.26 0.08
CA ILE A 132 -8.65 23.29 1.36
C ILE A 132 -9.64 23.26 2.52
N HIS A 133 -9.50 22.30 3.44
CA HIS A 133 -10.15 22.31 4.75
C HIS A 133 -9.28 23.01 5.81
N LEU A 134 -9.92 23.80 6.67
CA LEU A 134 -9.29 24.55 7.77
C LEU A 134 -9.43 23.80 9.10
N HIS A 135 -8.58 22.79 9.29
CA HIS A 135 -8.65 21.88 10.42
C HIS A 135 -8.41 22.58 11.78
N GLY A 136 -9.45 22.57 12.62
CA GLY A 136 -9.44 23.10 13.98
C GLY A 136 -9.76 24.59 14.10
N ILE A 137 -10.02 25.28 12.99
CA ILE A 137 -10.50 26.67 13.01
C ILE A 137 -12.02 26.66 13.19
N HIS A 138 -12.51 27.03 14.37
CA HIS A 138 -13.93 26.88 14.71
C HIS A 138 -14.82 28.09 14.39
N ASP A 139 -14.33 29.32 14.56
CA ASP A 139 -15.14 30.55 14.35
C ASP A 139 -15.11 30.99 12.87
N ILE A 140 -15.59 30.11 11.99
CA ILE A 140 -15.72 30.36 10.56
C ILE A 140 -17.13 30.10 10.05
N PRO A 141 -17.60 30.86 9.04
CA PRO A 141 -18.81 30.48 8.32
C PRO A 141 -18.62 29.09 7.70
N VAL A 142 -19.66 28.26 7.72
CA VAL A 142 -19.63 26.91 7.11
C VAL A 142 -19.10 26.96 5.68
N SER A 143 -19.42 28.00 4.90
CA SER A 143 -18.91 28.16 3.52
C SER A 143 -17.38 28.31 3.39
N MET A 144 -16.65 28.44 4.50
CA MET A 144 -15.18 28.56 4.54
C MET A 144 -14.52 27.30 5.10
N ASP A 145 -15.31 26.25 5.38
CA ASP A 145 -14.83 25.02 6.00
C ASP A 145 -14.08 24.10 5.03
N GLY A 146 -14.38 24.16 3.72
CA GLY A 146 -13.61 23.42 2.72
C GLY A 146 -13.93 21.94 2.57
N VAL A 147 -15.18 21.55 2.79
CA VAL A 147 -15.67 20.17 2.70
C VAL A 147 -16.54 20.02 1.45
N PRO A 148 -16.08 19.25 0.44
CA PRO A 148 -16.81 18.98 -0.78
C PRO A 148 -18.23 18.44 -0.54
N GLY A 149 -19.22 19.05 -1.20
CA GLY A 149 -20.62 18.63 -1.14
C GLY A 149 -21.37 19.06 0.13
N ILE A 150 -20.67 19.58 1.15
CA ILE A 150 -21.27 20.14 2.37
C ILE A 150 -21.12 21.66 2.40
N SER A 151 -19.89 22.17 2.44
CA SER A 151 -19.62 23.61 2.57
C SER A 151 -19.27 24.29 1.26
N GLN A 152 -18.68 23.56 0.30
CA GLN A 152 -18.39 24.05 -1.04
C GLN A 152 -18.30 22.91 -2.07
N SER A 153 -18.22 23.25 -3.36
CA SER A 153 -17.90 22.29 -4.42
C SER A 153 -16.39 22.18 -4.62
N LEU A 154 -15.92 21.05 -5.14
CA LEU A 154 -14.55 20.88 -5.62
C LEU A 154 -14.22 21.95 -6.66
N LEU A 155 -13.03 22.55 -6.55
CA LEU A 155 -12.53 23.50 -7.52
C LEU A 155 -11.82 22.73 -8.63
N PRO A 156 -12.26 22.82 -9.90
CA PRO A 156 -11.54 22.19 -11.00
C PRO A 156 -10.18 22.85 -11.22
N HIS A 157 -9.35 22.29 -12.10
CA HIS A 157 -8.13 22.95 -12.57
C HIS A 157 -8.39 24.38 -13.05
N GLY A 158 -7.58 25.34 -12.59
CA GLY A 158 -7.75 26.79 -12.75
C GLY A 158 -8.83 27.40 -11.84
N GLY A 159 -9.49 26.59 -11.01
CA GLY A 159 -10.51 27.02 -10.06
C GLY A 159 -9.92 27.83 -8.91
N HIS A 160 -10.74 28.73 -8.36
CA HIS A 160 -10.31 29.75 -7.42
C HIS A 160 -11.31 29.89 -6.27
N PHE A 161 -10.81 30.01 -5.05
CA PHE A 161 -11.62 30.27 -3.86
C PHE A 161 -10.86 31.09 -2.83
N VAL A 162 -11.60 31.91 -2.07
CA VAL A 162 -11.02 32.76 -1.02
C VAL A 162 -11.57 32.35 0.33
N TYR A 163 -10.72 31.71 1.15
CA TYR A 163 -11.01 31.44 2.55
C TYR A 163 -10.72 32.68 3.37
N ARG A 164 -11.63 33.03 4.29
CA ARG A 164 -11.49 34.23 5.12
C ARG A 164 -12.01 34.00 6.53
N PHE A 165 -11.15 34.25 7.52
CA PHE A 165 -11.49 34.10 8.93
C PHE A 165 -10.70 35.05 9.83
N VAL A 166 -11.13 35.19 11.08
CA VAL A 166 -10.37 35.89 12.12
C VAL A 166 -9.64 34.83 12.93
N ALA A 167 -8.32 34.99 13.09
CA ALA A 167 -7.49 34.08 13.87
C ALA A 167 -7.64 34.37 15.38
N ASP A 168 -8.79 34.07 15.96
CA ASP A 168 -9.16 34.43 17.32
C ASP A 168 -8.55 33.52 18.39
N GLN A 169 -8.51 32.21 18.14
CA GLN A 169 -7.90 31.20 19.00
C GLN A 169 -6.41 31.05 18.67
N PRO A 170 -5.49 31.28 19.62
CA PRO A 170 -4.08 31.01 19.42
C PRO A 170 -3.78 29.51 19.48
N GLY A 171 -2.78 29.06 18.72
CA GLY A 171 -2.33 27.68 18.74
C GLY A 171 -1.85 27.15 17.39
N THR A 172 -1.80 25.81 17.31
CA THR A 172 -1.31 25.05 16.16
C THR A 172 -2.48 24.36 15.45
N PHE A 173 -2.70 24.73 14.19
CA PHE A 173 -3.77 24.26 13.32
C PHE A 173 -3.20 23.74 11.99
N ILE A 174 -4.04 23.12 11.18
CA ILE A 174 -3.65 22.53 9.88
C ILE A 174 -4.57 23.11 8.80
N TYR A 175 -4.05 23.22 7.58
CA TYR A 175 -4.87 23.26 6.38
C TYR A 175 -4.47 22.11 5.47
N HIS A 176 -5.43 21.42 4.87
CA HIS A 176 -5.15 20.26 4.02
C HIS A 176 -6.23 20.05 2.97
N THR A 177 -5.92 19.27 1.92
CA THR A 177 -6.95 18.76 1.00
C THR A 177 -8.05 18.04 1.78
N HIS A 178 -9.30 18.16 1.33
CA HIS A 178 -10.40 17.38 1.89
C HIS A 178 -11.01 16.44 0.84
N ASP A 179 -10.22 16.07 -0.16
CA ASP A 179 -10.52 14.99 -1.08
C ASP A 179 -9.96 13.66 -0.55
N ASP A 180 -9.68 12.70 -1.44
CA ASP A 180 -9.24 11.37 -1.05
C ASP A 180 -7.91 11.34 -0.28
N GLU A 181 -7.69 10.23 0.44
CA GLU A 181 -6.48 9.99 1.23
C GLU A 181 -5.21 10.06 0.37
N ALA A 182 -5.27 9.63 -0.90
CA ALA A 182 -4.12 9.67 -1.80
C ALA A 182 -3.68 11.12 -2.10
N MET A 183 -4.60 12.08 -2.11
CA MET A 183 -4.26 13.51 -2.21
C MET A 183 -3.55 14.00 -0.95
N LEU A 184 -3.99 13.58 0.25
CA LEU A 184 -3.34 13.91 1.51
C LEU A 184 -1.90 13.35 1.56
N ASP A 185 -1.76 12.06 1.31
CA ASP A 185 -0.52 11.29 1.32
C ASP A 185 0.45 11.70 0.21
N SER A 186 0.03 12.56 -0.71
CA SER A 186 0.85 13.12 -1.78
C SER A 186 1.46 14.49 -1.48
N GLY A 187 1.16 15.09 -0.32
CA GLY A 187 1.79 16.34 0.15
C GLY A 187 0.87 17.55 0.30
N LEU A 188 -0.46 17.39 0.14
CA LEU A 188 -1.43 18.49 0.20
C LEU A 188 -1.87 18.83 1.62
N TYR A 189 -0.92 19.27 2.43
CA TYR A 189 -1.15 19.73 3.79
C TYR A 189 -0.15 20.83 4.18
N GLY A 190 -0.50 21.65 5.17
CA GLY A 190 0.39 22.64 5.78
C GLY A 190 -0.14 23.13 7.13
N ALA A 191 0.65 23.94 7.83
CA ALA A 191 0.29 24.42 9.16
C ALA A 191 -0.29 25.85 9.15
N ILE A 192 -1.24 26.12 10.03
CA ILE A 192 -1.63 27.48 10.43
C ILE A 192 -1.22 27.67 11.89
N ILE A 193 -0.37 28.66 12.15
CA ILE A 193 0.10 29.03 13.48
C ILE A 193 -0.46 30.40 13.83
N VAL A 194 -1.24 30.43 14.91
CA VAL A 194 -1.77 31.68 15.47
C VAL A 194 -1.00 31.99 16.74
N GLU A 195 -0.14 32.99 16.68
CA GLU A 195 0.66 33.42 17.83
C GLU A 195 -0.21 34.16 18.84
N PRO A 196 -0.15 33.79 20.14
CA PRO A 196 -0.98 34.41 21.16
C PRO A 196 -0.56 35.87 21.40
N SER A 197 -1.54 36.72 21.66
CA SER A 197 -1.28 38.12 22.07
C SER A 197 -0.49 38.22 23.38
N GLN A 198 -0.56 37.20 24.24
CA GLN A 198 0.25 37.02 25.43
C GLN A 198 0.71 35.56 25.55
N PRO A 199 2.03 35.28 25.60
CA PRO A 199 2.53 33.93 25.80
C PRO A 199 2.03 33.34 27.12
N ARG A 200 1.78 32.03 27.15
CA ARG A 200 1.53 31.31 28.40
C ARG A 200 2.82 31.23 29.21
N THR A 201 2.73 31.18 30.53
CA THR A 201 3.92 31.06 31.40
C THR A 201 4.77 29.82 31.07
N SER A 202 4.16 28.71 30.64
CA SER A 202 4.88 27.53 30.17
C SER A 202 5.68 27.77 28.88
N GLU A 203 5.35 28.79 28.11
CA GLU A 203 5.93 29.14 26.80
C GLU A 203 6.72 30.46 26.83
N GLU A 204 6.95 31.03 28.01
CA GLU A 204 7.80 32.22 28.15
C GLU A 204 9.29 31.87 27.91
N HIS A 205 10.03 32.79 27.29
CA HIS A 205 11.48 32.69 27.08
C HIS A 205 11.94 31.46 26.26
N LEU A 206 11.18 31.09 25.23
CA LEU A 206 11.61 30.07 24.27
C LEU A 206 12.70 30.65 23.34
N ALA A 207 13.81 29.93 23.23
CA ALA A 207 14.90 30.23 22.30
C ALA A 207 14.52 29.89 20.85
N HIS A 208 13.74 28.82 20.68
CA HIS A 208 13.32 28.30 19.38
C HIS A 208 11.87 27.80 19.41
N ASP A 209 11.21 27.85 18.25
CA ASP A 209 9.88 27.27 18.01
C ASP A 209 9.95 26.42 16.74
N TYR A 210 10.00 25.10 16.91
CA TYR A 210 10.16 24.10 15.87
C TYR A 210 8.80 23.63 15.36
N LEU A 211 8.58 23.70 14.05
CA LEU A 211 7.39 23.14 13.41
C LEU A 211 7.74 21.79 12.80
N GLU A 212 7.10 20.73 13.29
CA GLU A 212 7.43 19.36 12.91
C GLU A 212 6.17 18.63 12.44
N VAL A 213 5.97 18.63 11.11
CA VAL A 213 4.84 17.96 10.46
C VAL A 213 5.23 16.53 10.11
N ILE A 214 4.60 15.59 10.79
CA ILE A 214 4.71 14.15 10.61
C ILE A 214 3.69 13.72 9.57
N SER A 215 4.13 13.03 8.53
CA SER A 215 3.26 12.51 7.47
C SER A 215 3.74 11.16 6.99
N SER A 216 2.80 10.42 6.40
CA SER A 216 3.00 9.17 5.70
C SER A 216 2.71 9.36 4.20
N TRP A 217 3.25 8.45 3.40
CA TRP A 217 3.20 8.50 1.95
C TRP A 217 3.02 7.07 1.44
N GLN A 218 2.30 6.93 0.32
CA GLN A 218 2.15 5.68 -0.41
C GLN A 218 2.99 5.73 -1.68
N VAL A 219 4.15 5.05 -1.70
CA VAL A 219 5.10 5.08 -2.82
C VAL A 219 5.33 3.67 -3.36
N GLN A 220 4.75 3.35 -4.52
CA GLN A 220 4.73 1.97 -5.06
C GLN A 220 4.05 0.95 -4.13
N SER A 221 3.23 1.43 -3.19
CA SER A 221 2.52 0.64 -2.18
C SER A 221 1.02 0.93 -2.21
N ALA A 222 0.23 0.00 -1.67
CA ALA A 222 -1.21 0.17 -1.43
C ALA A 222 -1.53 0.58 0.02
N THR A 223 -0.50 0.67 0.87
CA THR A 223 -0.54 1.14 2.24
C THR A 223 0.57 2.16 2.44
N GLU A 224 0.47 2.98 3.47
CA GLU A 224 1.53 3.90 3.88
C GLU A 224 2.84 3.15 4.13
N ASP A 225 3.92 3.55 3.43
CA ASP A 225 5.22 2.85 3.47
C ASP A 225 6.43 3.78 3.57
N GLU A 226 6.24 5.09 3.43
CA GLU A 226 7.28 6.09 3.59
C GLU A 226 6.85 7.17 4.60
N PHE A 227 7.69 7.46 5.61
CA PHE A 227 7.33 8.30 6.76
C PHE A 227 8.25 9.51 6.89
N THR A 228 7.69 10.72 6.82
CA THR A 228 8.50 11.94 6.71
C THR A 228 8.24 12.95 7.81
N LEU A 229 9.31 13.64 8.19
CA LEU A 229 9.28 14.83 9.01
C LEU A 229 9.51 16.05 8.12
N ASN A 230 8.54 16.97 8.07
CA ASN A 230 8.55 18.11 7.16
C ASN A 230 8.84 17.69 5.71
N GLY A 231 8.19 16.61 5.25
CA GLY A 231 8.35 16.07 3.90
C GLY A 231 9.72 15.42 3.63
N LYS A 232 10.56 15.23 4.64
CA LYS A 232 11.85 14.54 4.52
C LYS A 232 11.95 13.32 5.42
N GLU A 233 12.44 12.24 4.85
CA GLU A 233 12.88 11.07 5.61
C GLU A 233 14.35 11.26 6.03
N TYR A 234 14.77 10.48 7.03
CA TYR A 234 16.18 10.35 7.35
C TYR A 234 17.01 9.92 6.12
N PRO A 235 18.16 10.58 5.85
CA PRO A 235 18.87 11.56 6.67
C PRO A 235 18.63 13.02 6.29
N LEU A 236 17.58 13.33 5.53
CA LEU A 236 17.34 14.66 4.97
C LEU A 236 16.56 15.59 5.92
N ALA A 237 15.89 15.04 6.93
CA ALA A 237 15.29 15.81 8.02
C ALA A 237 16.39 16.56 8.82
N PRO A 238 16.35 17.90 8.92
CA PRO A 238 17.33 18.67 9.67
C PRO A 238 17.26 18.40 11.18
N ALA A 239 18.40 18.53 11.86
CA ALA A 239 18.44 18.50 13.33
C ALA A 239 17.83 19.78 13.94
N LEU A 240 17.22 19.63 15.12
CA LEU A 240 16.74 20.71 15.97
C LEU A 240 17.94 21.31 16.72
N GLU A 241 18.41 22.47 16.25
CA GLU A 241 19.60 23.12 16.78
C GLU A 241 19.31 23.84 18.12
N THR A 242 20.16 23.68 19.13
CA THR A 242 19.94 24.29 20.45
C THR A 242 21.26 24.64 21.13
N LYS A 243 21.23 25.48 22.17
CA LYS A 243 22.34 25.65 23.11
C LYS A 243 22.00 25.05 24.46
N SER A 244 23.03 24.79 25.26
CA SER A 244 22.84 24.30 26.62
C SER A 244 22.07 25.31 27.46
N GLY A 245 21.00 24.84 28.10
CA GLY A 245 20.11 25.65 28.93
C GLY A 245 18.97 26.32 28.18
N ASP A 246 18.93 26.24 26.85
CA ASP A 246 17.80 26.75 26.08
C ASP A 246 16.51 26.01 26.43
N ARG A 247 15.39 26.71 26.29
CA ARG A 247 14.05 26.11 26.24
C ARG A 247 13.54 26.30 24.83
N PHE A 248 12.95 25.28 24.24
CA PHE A 248 12.37 25.38 22.90
C PHE A 248 11.05 24.63 22.83
N ARG A 249 10.18 25.07 21.94
CA ARG A 249 8.91 24.40 21.65
C ARG A 249 9.09 23.52 20.42
N ILE A 250 8.49 22.34 20.45
CA ILE A 250 8.24 21.52 19.25
C ILE A 250 6.73 21.44 19.08
N ARG A 251 6.25 21.76 17.89
CA ARG A 251 4.86 21.62 17.48
C ARG A 251 4.75 20.36 16.64
N TRP A 252 4.39 19.25 17.27
CA TRP A 252 4.11 18.01 16.56
C TRP A 252 2.76 18.11 15.88
N ILE A 253 2.72 17.88 14.58
CA ILE A 253 1.50 17.78 13.79
C ILE A 253 1.51 16.42 13.11
N ASN A 254 0.51 15.57 13.36
CA ASN A 254 0.36 14.33 12.59
C ASN A 254 -0.72 14.53 11.51
N ILE A 255 -0.31 14.44 10.25
CA ILE A 255 -1.17 14.53 9.07
C ILE A 255 -1.18 13.24 8.25
N SER A 256 -0.71 12.14 8.84
CA SER A 256 -0.86 10.80 8.27
C SER A 256 -2.34 10.45 8.15
N GLY A 257 -2.73 9.74 7.08
CA GLY A 257 -4.10 9.31 6.87
C GLY A 257 -4.56 8.33 7.95
N GLU A 258 -3.75 7.31 8.23
CA GLU A 258 -4.12 6.23 9.15
C GLU A 258 -3.14 6.05 10.33
N GLU A 259 -1.88 6.47 10.18
CA GLU A 259 -0.82 6.06 11.10
C GLU A 259 -0.67 6.93 12.37
N PHE A 260 -0.39 6.24 13.48
CA PHE A 260 -0.12 6.86 14.79
C PHE A 260 1.38 6.97 15.01
N HIS A 261 1.85 8.10 15.54
CA HIS A 261 3.28 8.32 15.76
C HIS A 261 3.60 8.51 17.24
N THR A 262 4.64 7.83 17.73
CA THR A 262 5.11 7.92 19.11
C THR A 262 6.46 8.63 19.16
N MET A 263 6.44 9.96 19.14
CA MET A 263 7.65 10.76 19.00
C MET A 263 8.48 10.78 20.29
N HIS A 264 9.64 10.13 20.25
CA HIS A 264 10.58 9.98 21.35
C HIS A 264 11.78 10.93 21.22
N THR A 265 12.15 11.61 22.31
CA THR A 265 13.35 12.46 22.37
C THR A 265 14.40 11.86 23.29
N HIS A 266 15.58 11.52 22.77
CA HIS A 266 16.68 11.02 23.59
C HIS A 266 17.23 12.12 24.49
N GLY A 267 17.56 11.77 25.74
CA GLY A 267 18.24 12.66 26.68
C GLY A 267 17.39 13.80 27.25
N HIS A 268 16.15 13.95 26.80
CA HIS A 268 15.26 15.06 27.17
C HIS A 268 13.85 14.56 27.46
N TYR A 269 13.14 15.29 28.32
CA TYR A 269 11.70 15.14 28.46
C TYR A 269 10.97 16.23 27.68
N GLN A 270 9.79 15.87 27.21
CA GLN A 270 8.82 16.71 26.53
C GLN A 270 7.73 17.08 27.53
N GLN A 271 7.65 18.36 27.91
CA GLN A 271 6.53 18.85 28.69
C GLN A 271 5.39 19.23 27.74
N ILE A 272 4.27 18.52 27.78
CA ILE A 272 3.10 18.85 26.96
C ILE A 272 2.47 20.15 27.48
N VAL A 273 2.25 21.11 26.59
CA VAL A 273 1.66 22.41 26.93
C VAL A 273 0.36 22.68 26.19
N ALA A 274 0.11 22.05 25.04
CA ALA A 274 -1.19 22.10 24.37
C ALA A 274 -1.46 20.81 23.58
N ARG A 275 -2.75 20.50 23.40
CA ARG A 275 -3.24 19.55 22.41
C ARG A 275 -4.33 20.22 21.59
N ASP A 276 -4.23 20.13 20.27
CA ASP A 276 -5.20 20.69 19.31
C ASP A 276 -5.54 22.17 19.60
N ALA A 277 -4.49 23.01 19.71
CA ALA A 277 -4.57 24.42 20.08
C ALA A 277 -5.22 24.72 21.46
N THR A 278 -5.49 23.70 22.27
CA THR A 278 -6.07 23.83 23.61
C THR A 278 -4.99 23.63 24.67
N PRO A 279 -4.76 24.61 25.56
CA PRO A 279 -3.83 24.46 26.67
C PRO A 279 -4.18 23.29 27.59
N VAL A 280 -3.16 22.58 28.08
CA VAL A 280 -3.33 21.60 29.16
C VAL A 280 -2.97 22.21 30.51
N ASP A 281 -3.82 22.01 31.52
CA ASP A 281 -3.67 22.62 32.84
C ASP A 281 -2.68 21.89 33.76
N TYR A 282 -2.31 20.65 33.43
CA TYR A 282 -1.40 19.82 34.24
C TYR A 282 -0.06 19.59 33.53
N ARG A 283 1.00 19.36 34.32
CA ARG A 283 2.34 19.07 33.79
C ARG A 283 2.42 17.60 33.39
N ASP A 284 1.99 17.31 32.18
CA ASP A 284 2.33 16.04 31.53
C ASP A 284 3.75 16.12 30.99
N VAL A 285 4.61 15.21 31.42
CA VAL A 285 6.03 15.20 31.08
C VAL A 285 6.40 13.79 30.68
N GLU A 286 6.68 13.61 29.40
CA GLU A 286 6.92 12.31 28.78
C GLU A 286 8.24 12.37 28.01
N ASP A 287 8.94 11.25 27.84
CA ASP A 287 10.03 11.19 26.86
C ASP A 287 9.51 10.84 25.46
N THR A 288 8.32 10.24 25.38
CA THR A 288 7.69 9.70 24.18
C THR A 288 6.24 10.12 24.13
N VAL A 289 5.88 10.92 23.12
CA VAL A 289 4.54 11.52 23.00
C VAL A 289 3.79 10.87 21.84
N LEU A 290 2.61 10.32 22.13
CA LEU A 290 1.69 9.83 21.09
C LEU A 290 0.98 11.01 20.39
N VAL A 291 0.99 10.96 19.07
CA VAL A 291 0.30 11.89 18.17
C VAL A 291 -0.51 11.08 17.15
N ALA A 292 -1.84 11.06 17.30
CA ALA A 292 -2.75 10.35 16.39
C ALA A 292 -3.06 11.17 15.12
N PRO A 293 -3.60 10.55 14.04
CA PRO A 293 -4.03 11.26 12.85
C PRO A 293 -4.86 12.52 13.15
N GLY A 294 -4.50 13.64 12.53
CA GLY A 294 -5.12 14.95 12.71
C GLY A 294 -4.73 15.70 13.99
N GLN A 295 -4.06 15.06 14.96
CA GLN A 295 -3.70 15.72 16.21
C GLN A 295 -2.50 16.65 16.10
N ARG A 296 -2.52 17.69 16.94
CA ARG A 296 -1.37 18.56 17.18
C ARG A 296 -1.02 18.52 18.66
N VAL A 297 0.27 18.41 18.96
CA VAL A 297 0.78 18.41 20.33
C VAL A 297 1.93 19.39 20.42
N ASP A 298 1.73 20.46 21.19
CA ASP A 298 2.80 21.41 21.48
C ASP A 298 3.51 20.94 22.75
N VAL A 299 4.82 20.78 22.65
CA VAL A 299 5.67 20.38 23.78
C VAL A 299 6.78 21.41 24.00
N VAL A 300 7.16 21.62 25.26
CA VAL A 300 8.34 22.40 25.63
C VAL A 300 9.43 21.47 26.12
N VAL A 301 10.59 21.59 25.51
CA VAL A 301 11.79 20.83 25.85
C VAL A 301 12.82 21.79 26.43
N LYS A 302 13.53 21.33 27.47
CA LYS A 302 14.64 22.06 28.08
C LYS A 302 15.94 21.35 27.73
N ALA A 303 16.88 22.06 27.10
CA ALA A 303 18.17 21.55 26.67
C ALA A 303 19.17 21.42 27.83
N ASP A 304 18.90 20.56 28.82
CA ASP A 304 19.75 20.32 29.99
C ASP A 304 20.47 18.97 30.01
N ALA A 305 20.37 18.19 28.93
CA ALA A 305 21.22 17.03 28.70
C ALA A 305 22.71 17.42 28.54
N ARG A 306 23.60 16.42 28.59
CA ARG A 306 25.00 16.64 28.22
C ARG A 306 25.07 17.09 26.75
N PRO A 307 25.77 18.20 26.42
CA PRO A 307 25.84 18.67 25.04
C PRO A 307 26.34 17.60 24.06
N GLY A 308 25.61 17.41 22.97
CA GLY A 308 25.91 16.44 21.91
C GLY A 308 24.81 16.41 20.84
N THR A 309 24.76 15.32 20.09
CA THR A 309 23.65 15.01 19.17
C THR A 309 22.80 13.90 19.79
N TRP A 310 21.52 14.18 20.05
CA TRP A 310 20.57 13.24 20.66
C TRP A 310 19.46 12.92 19.68
N LEU A 311 19.18 11.64 19.41
CA LEU A 311 18.17 11.27 18.42
C LEU A 311 16.76 11.71 18.85
N VAL A 312 15.95 12.03 17.84
CA VAL A 312 14.50 12.21 17.96
C VAL A 312 13.87 11.35 16.89
N HIS A 313 12.97 10.45 17.27
CA HIS A 313 12.40 9.51 16.31
C HIS A 313 11.02 8.99 16.71
N CYS A 314 10.26 8.45 15.75
CA CYS A 314 9.07 7.66 16.06
C CYS A 314 9.47 6.36 16.77
N HIS A 315 8.71 5.91 17.76
CA HIS A 315 8.96 4.67 18.50
C HIS A 315 8.10 3.48 17.99
N VAL A 316 7.46 3.65 16.83
CA VAL A 316 6.98 2.54 16.01
C VAL A 316 8.12 2.16 15.06
N LEU A 317 8.55 0.89 15.07
CA LEU A 317 9.82 0.49 14.46
C LEU A 317 9.79 0.52 12.92
N ASP A 318 8.67 0.15 12.31
CA ASP A 318 8.51 0.22 10.84
C ASP A 318 8.58 1.67 10.32
N HIS A 319 8.20 2.66 11.14
CA HIS A 319 8.26 4.08 10.78
C HIS A 319 9.69 4.66 10.78
N ILE A 320 10.69 3.89 11.23
CA ILE A 320 12.09 4.34 11.35
C ILE A 320 13.09 3.40 10.67
N GLU A 321 12.64 2.39 9.94
CA GLU A 321 13.48 1.39 9.28
C GLU A 321 13.08 1.22 7.81
N ASP A 322 14.06 0.98 6.95
CA ASP A 322 13.78 0.51 5.59
C ASP A 322 13.55 -1.01 5.56
N ALA A 323 13.20 -1.56 4.40
CA ALA A 323 13.01 -3.00 4.22
C ALA A 323 14.23 -3.87 4.60
N ALA A 324 15.42 -3.29 4.77
CA ALA A 324 16.62 -4.00 5.22
C ALA A 324 16.88 -3.85 6.74
N GLY A 325 15.96 -3.23 7.50
CA GLY A 325 16.11 -2.94 8.92
C GLY A 325 17.13 -1.84 9.21
N MET A 326 17.47 -1.00 8.22
CA MET A 326 18.40 0.10 8.39
C MET A 326 17.65 1.40 8.71
N PRO A 327 18.20 2.32 9.52
CA PRO A 327 17.50 3.55 9.87
C PRO A 327 17.05 4.37 8.65
N ALA A 328 15.77 4.72 8.63
CA ALA A 328 15.06 5.48 7.61
C ALA A 328 13.92 6.27 8.26
N GLY A 329 12.98 6.82 7.48
CA GLY A 329 11.72 7.32 8.02
C GLY A 329 11.86 8.52 8.97
N LEU A 330 11.08 8.48 10.05
CA LEU A 330 10.94 9.53 11.06
C LEU A 330 12.10 9.56 12.05
N VAL A 331 13.28 9.95 11.58
CA VAL A 331 14.48 10.12 12.41
C VAL A 331 15.15 11.48 12.16
N THR A 332 15.34 12.24 13.23
CA THR A 332 16.17 13.45 13.30
C THR A 332 16.96 13.48 14.63
N ALA A 333 17.45 14.64 15.05
CA ALA A 333 18.16 14.82 16.32
C ALA A 333 17.96 16.21 16.91
N ILE A 334 18.08 16.32 18.24
CA ILE A 334 18.42 17.57 18.94
C ILE A 334 19.94 17.70 18.94
N HIS A 335 20.46 18.77 18.35
CA HIS A 335 21.90 19.01 18.23
C HIS A 335 22.31 20.25 19.03
N TYR A 336 23.28 20.07 19.93
CA TYR A 336 23.84 21.16 20.71
C TYR A 336 24.93 21.90 19.93
N ALA A 337 24.73 23.20 19.76
CA ALA A 337 25.67 24.10 19.12
C ALA A 337 27.07 23.99 19.75
N GLY A 338 28.09 23.91 18.90
CA GLY A 338 29.49 23.74 19.32
C GLY A 338 29.90 22.28 19.56
N THR A 339 29.01 21.31 19.34
CA THR A 339 29.35 19.88 19.33
C THR A 339 29.38 19.33 17.90
N PRO A 340 29.98 18.15 17.66
CA PRO A 340 29.88 17.50 16.36
C PRO A 340 28.44 17.03 16.09
N ASN A 341 27.85 17.48 14.96
CA ASN A 341 26.58 16.94 14.48
C ASN A 341 26.83 15.54 13.88
N THR A 342 26.43 14.50 14.60
CA THR A 342 26.67 13.11 14.19
C THR A 342 25.50 12.49 13.43
N LEU A 343 24.39 13.20 13.19
CA LEU A 343 23.22 12.66 12.49
C LEU A 343 23.57 12.19 11.07
N THR A 344 24.22 13.05 10.28
CA THR A 344 24.67 12.67 8.93
C THR A 344 25.88 11.71 8.96
N ALA A 345 26.72 11.77 10.00
CA ALA A 345 27.84 10.86 10.15
C ALA A 345 27.35 9.42 10.41
N MET A 346 26.30 9.29 11.21
CA MET A 346 25.60 8.04 11.48
C MET A 346 25.08 7.41 10.18
N TYR A 347 24.45 8.20 9.31
CA TYR A 347 23.98 7.73 8.00
C TYR A 347 25.12 7.13 7.17
N ARG A 348 26.25 7.82 7.09
CA ARG A 348 27.43 7.36 6.33
C ARG A 348 28.08 6.12 6.92
N ALA A 349 28.04 5.97 8.25
CA ALA A 349 28.64 4.83 8.95
C ALA A 349 27.77 3.57 8.85
N MET A 350 26.44 3.72 8.97
CA MET A 350 25.50 2.60 8.93
C MET A 350 25.17 2.16 7.50
N ARG A 351 25.20 3.07 6.52
CA ARG A 351 25.10 2.73 5.10
C ARG A 351 26.47 2.92 4.42
N PRO A 352 27.47 2.07 4.68
CA PRO A 352 28.69 2.08 3.88
C PRO A 352 28.30 1.84 2.41
N ALA A 353 29.08 2.37 1.46
CA ALA A 353 28.79 2.40 0.03
C ALA A 353 28.73 1.03 -0.69
N SER A 354 28.24 -0.01 -0.01
CA SER A 354 28.15 -1.39 -0.47
C SER A 354 27.05 -2.18 0.22
N THR A 355 25.93 -1.58 0.63
CA THR A 355 24.69 -2.37 0.68
C THR A 355 24.42 -2.77 -0.77
N PRO A 356 24.37 -4.07 -1.12
CA PRO A 356 23.95 -4.42 -2.44
C PRO A 356 22.50 -3.96 -2.55
N THR A 357 22.27 -2.80 -3.18
CA THR A 357 21.02 -2.61 -3.91
C THR A 357 20.87 -3.90 -4.70
N VAL A 358 19.87 -4.72 -4.38
CA VAL A 358 19.57 -5.89 -5.19
C VAL A 358 19.28 -5.29 -6.55
N ARG A 359 20.30 -5.32 -7.40
CA ARG A 359 20.26 -4.63 -8.68
C ARG A 359 19.14 -5.31 -9.42
N ALA A 360 18.26 -4.53 -10.02
CA ALA A 360 17.24 -5.05 -10.91
C ALA A 360 17.87 -6.16 -11.76
N LEU A 361 17.35 -7.38 -11.57
CA LEU A 361 17.74 -8.60 -12.25
C LEU A 361 17.73 -8.35 -13.76
N GLY A 362 16.80 -7.50 -14.20
CA GLY A 362 16.54 -7.23 -15.60
C GLY A 362 15.70 -8.34 -16.22
N PHE A 363 15.15 -8.07 -17.40
CA PHE A 363 14.18 -8.96 -18.04
C PHE A 363 14.62 -10.42 -18.12
N TRP A 364 15.82 -10.69 -18.65
CA TRP A 364 16.26 -12.07 -18.90
C TRP A 364 16.53 -12.89 -17.64
N PRO A 365 17.23 -12.37 -16.61
CA PRO A 365 17.38 -13.11 -15.36
C PRO A 365 16.05 -13.37 -14.65
N THR A 366 15.11 -12.43 -14.68
CA THR A 366 13.78 -12.62 -14.07
C THR A 366 12.97 -13.69 -14.79
N VAL A 367 12.95 -13.66 -16.12
CA VAL A 367 12.29 -14.69 -16.92
C VAL A 367 12.92 -16.07 -16.68
N LEU A 368 14.24 -16.15 -16.54
CA LEU A 368 14.94 -17.40 -16.24
C LEU A 368 14.58 -17.91 -14.83
N LEU A 369 14.54 -17.04 -13.84
CA LEU A 369 14.18 -17.40 -12.48
C LEU A 369 12.71 -17.80 -12.35
N GLY A 370 11.80 -17.10 -13.04
CA GLY A 370 10.39 -17.51 -13.16
C GLY A 370 10.24 -18.88 -13.84
N ALA A 371 11.06 -19.16 -14.87
CA ALA A 371 11.11 -20.50 -15.47
C ALA A 371 11.61 -21.57 -14.48
N ILE A 372 12.59 -21.24 -13.63
CA ILE A 372 13.11 -22.14 -12.60
C ILE A 372 12.02 -22.41 -11.55
N ALA A 373 11.30 -21.37 -11.11
CA ALA A 373 10.18 -21.48 -10.18
C ALA A 373 9.07 -22.39 -10.74
N GLY A 374 8.73 -22.28 -12.02
CA GLY A 374 7.79 -23.21 -12.66
C GLY A 374 8.37 -24.63 -12.83
N PHE A 375 9.69 -24.75 -13.05
CA PHE A 375 10.35 -26.04 -13.28
C PHE A 375 10.43 -26.92 -12.02
N THR A 376 10.35 -26.35 -10.82
CA THR A 376 10.39 -27.15 -9.57
C THR A 376 9.25 -28.15 -9.46
N ILE A 377 8.16 -27.99 -10.22
CA ILE A 377 7.08 -28.98 -10.32
C ILE A 377 7.55 -30.38 -10.73
N PHE A 378 8.65 -30.46 -11.49
CA PHE A 378 9.27 -31.72 -11.88
C PHE A 378 9.90 -32.49 -10.71
N LEU A 379 10.05 -31.87 -9.54
CA LEU A 379 10.53 -32.54 -8.33
C LEU A 379 9.48 -33.48 -7.73
N GLY A 380 8.19 -33.12 -7.78
CA GLY A 380 7.08 -33.92 -7.25
C GLY A 380 6.59 -35.02 -8.21
N LEU A 381 6.73 -34.80 -9.52
CA LEU A 381 6.20 -35.70 -10.56
C LEU A 381 6.78 -37.13 -10.61
N PRO A 382 8.05 -37.42 -10.28
CA PRO A 382 8.62 -38.77 -10.31
C PRO A 382 7.89 -39.78 -9.43
N VAL A 383 7.16 -39.32 -8.39
CA VAL A 383 6.30 -40.17 -7.55
C VAL A 383 5.27 -40.95 -8.38
N ALA A 384 4.84 -40.42 -9.53
CA ALA A 384 3.89 -41.08 -10.45
C ALA A 384 4.34 -42.47 -10.91
N ARG A 385 5.65 -42.78 -10.85
CA ARG A 385 6.22 -44.08 -11.26
C ARG A 385 6.47 -45.03 -10.10
N ALA A 386 6.09 -44.69 -8.87
CA ALA A 386 6.25 -45.58 -7.73
C ALA A 386 5.43 -46.87 -7.90
N ARG A 387 6.13 -48.02 -7.98
CA ARG A 387 5.54 -49.33 -8.36
C ARG A 387 5.01 -50.16 -7.19
N ARG A 388 5.19 -49.76 -5.94
CA ARG A 388 4.94 -50.59 -4.74
C ARG A 388 4.23 -49.87 -3.60
N LEU A 389 3.25 -49.02 -3.91
CA LEU A 389 2.45 -48.36 -2.87
C LEU A 389 1.16 -49.14 -2.60
N SER A 390 0.84 -49.32 -1.31
CA SER A 390 -0.41 -49.95 -0.90
C SER A 390 -1.61 -49.07 -1.27
N GLY A 391 -2.80 -49.65 -1.41
CA GLY A 391 -4.03 -48.87 -1.65
C GLY A 391 -4.29 -47.82 -0.57
N HIS A 392 -3.85 -48.08 0.66
CA HIS A 392 -3.88 -47.12 1.76
C HIS A 392 -2.90 -45.97 1.52
N ALA A 393 -1.65 -46.25 1.13
CA ALA A 393 -0.68 -45.22 0.81
C ALA A 393 -1.12 -44.34 -0.37
N ILE A 394 -1.76 -44.92 -1.39
CA ILE A 394 -2.33 -44.18 -2.52
C ILE A 394 -3.49 -43.29 -2.05
N ALA A 395 -4.36 -43.79 -1.18
CA ALA A 395 -5.46 -43.01 -0.61
C ALA A 395 -4.94 -41.85 0.26
N LEU A 396 -3.90 -42.08 1.07
CA LEU A 396 -3.29 -41.05 1.90
C LEU A 396 -2.56 -39.98 1.05
N LEU A 397 -1.86 -40.37 -0.02
CA LEU A 397 -1.21 -39.42 -0.93
C LEU A 397 -2.24 -38.55 -1.68
N ASN A 398 -3.33 -39.15 -2.17
CA ASN A 398 -4.43 -38.40 -2.78
C ASN A 398 -5.13 -37.49 -1.75
N ALA A 399 -5.31 -37.94 -0.51
CA ALA A 399 -5.88 -37.14 0.57
C ALA A 399 -4.97 -35.94 0.93
N LEU A 400 -3.66 -36.16 1.03
CA LEU A 400 -2.68 -35.10 1.27
C LEU A 400 -2.73 -34.06 0.15
N ALA A 401 -2.76 -34.51 -1.11
CA ALA A 401 -2.89 -33.64 -2.27
C ALA A 401 -4.18 -32.80 -2.24
N ILE A 402 -5.34 -33.40 -1.91
CA ILE A 402 -6.58 -32.62 -1.75
C ILE A 402 -6.44 -31.57 -0.65
N GLY A 403 -5.80 -31.90 0.47
CA GLY A 403 -5.54 -30.95 1.56
C GLY A 403 -4.76 -29.71 1.10
N ILE A 404 -3.69 -29.93 0.32
CA ILE A 404 -2.89 -28.86 -0.28
C ILE A 404 -3.74 -28.06 -1.29
N LEU A 405 -4.46 -28.73 -2.19
CA LEU A 405 -5.29 -28.05 -3.20
C LEU A 405 -6.44 -27.23 -2.56
N LEU A 406 -6.99 -27.67 -1.42
CA LEU A 406 -8.01 -26.90 -0.69
C LEU A 406 -7.45 -25.61 -0.11
N TYR A 407 -6.22 -25.65 0.42
CA TYR A 407 -5.52 -24.45 0.88
C TYR A 407 -5.31 -23.48 -0.28
N LEU A 408 -4.79 -24.00 -1.38
CA LEU A 408 -4.53 -23.23 -2.60
C LEU A 408 -5.78 -22.53 -3.16
N VAL A 409 -6.95 -23.18 -3.08
CA VAL A 409 -8.23 -22.55 -3.45
C VAL A 409 -8.52 -21.32 -2.59
N VAL A 410 -8.25 -21.37 -1.28
CA VAL A 410 -8.48 -20.24 -0.36
C VAL A 410 -7.55 -19.09 -0.70
N GLU A 411 -6.25 -19.37 -0.82
CA GLU A 411 -5.20 -18.39 -1.11
C GLU A 411 -5.46 -17.67 -2.46
N ILE A 412 -5.68 -18.43 -3.54
CA ILE A 412 -5.94 -17.85 -4.87
C ILE A 412 -7.25 -17.06 -4.87
N ALA A 413 -8.29 -17.55 -4.19
CA ALA A 413 -9.56 -16.84 -4.12
C ALA A 413 -9.41 -15.50 -3.39
N GLN A 414 -8.66 -15.46 -2.29
CA GLN A 414 -8.35 -14.21 -1.58
C GLN A 414 -7.63 -13.22 -2.52
N ASN A 415 -6.57 -13.66 -3.19
CA ASN A 415 -5.81 -12.84 -4.12
C ASN A 415 -6.65 -12.32 -5.31
N ALA A 416 -7.61 -13.11 -5.78
CA ALA A 416 -8.54 -12.69 -6.84
C ALA A 416 -9.61 -11.69 -6.36
N ILE A 417 -9.97 -11.71 -5.08
CA ILE A 417 -11.02 -10.89 -4.49
C ILE A 417 -10.49 -9.52 -4.05
N VAL A 418 -9.23 -9.43 -3.62
CA VAL A 418 -8.63 -8.16 -3.15
C VAL A 418 -8.85 -6.97 -4.11
N PRO A 419 -8.64 -7.08 -5.44
CA PRO A 419 -8.92 -5.97 -6.35
C PRO A 419 -10.40 -5.56 -6.40
N ILE A 420 -11.32 -6.52 -6.19
CA ILE A 420 -12.76 -6.28 -6.14
C ILE A 420 -13.13 -5.55 -4.85
N GLU A 421 -12.57 -5.97 -3.71
CA GLU A 421 -12.78 -5.31 -2.41
C GLU A 421 -12.31 -3.87 -2.44
N ARG A 422 -11.12 -3.59 -3.00
CA ARG A 422 -10.64 -2.21 -3.20
C ARG A 422 -11.62 -1.37 -4.01
N GLY A 423 -12.11 -1.90 -5.13
CA GLY A 423 -13.10 -1.22 -5.95
C GLY A 423 -14.45 -1.02 -5.24
N LEU A 424 -14.87 -1.96 -4.40
CA LEU A 424 -16.09 -1.85 -3.61
C LEU A 424 -15.94 -0.82 -2.49
N ASN A 425 -14.78 -0.78 -1.83
CA ASN A 425 -14.46 0.22 -0.82
C ASN A 425 -14.41 1.62 -1.43
N ALA A 426 -13.76 1.78 -2.60
CA ALA A 426 -13.77 3.03 -3.36
C ALA A 426 -15.19 3.46 -3.75
N TRP A 427 -16.04 2.54 -4.22
CA TRP A 427 -17.44 2.85 -4.52
C TRP A 427 -18.25 3.22 -3.27
N HIS A 428 -18.06 2.53 -2.14
CA HIS A 428 -18.70 2.88 -0.86
C HIS A 428 -18.25 4.24 -0.34
N ALA A 429 -16.99 4.61 -0.57
CA ALA A 429 -16.44 5.93 -0.26
C ALA A 429 -16.86 7.02 -1.27
N GLY A 430 -17.58 6.68 -2.34
CA GLY A 430 -18.02 7.62 -3.39
C GLY A 430 -16.93 7.98 -4.41
N GLY A 431 -15.73 7.41 -4.29
CA GLY A 431 -14.54 7.73 -5.09
C GLY A 431 -14.35 6.90 -6.37
N GLY A 432 -15.38 6.18 -6.84
CA GLY A 432 -15.25 5.41 -8.09
C GLY A 432 -16.52 4.69 -8.55
N PRO A 433 -16.55 4.21 -9.81
CA PRO A 433 -17.66 3.41 -10.31
C PRO A 433 -17.72 2.06 -9.59
N PHE A 434 -18.93 1.52 -9.41
CA PHE A 434 -19.11 0.17 -8.89
C PHE A 434 -18.27 -0.84 -9.72
N PRO A 435 -17.45 -1.71 -9.12
CA PRO A 435 -16.46 -2.53 -9.82
C PRO A 435 -17.08 -3.74 -10.55
N ILE A 436 -18.18 -3.51 -11.29
CA ILE A 436 -18.94 -4.53 -11.99
C ILE A 436 -18.08 -5.29 -13.00
N ALA A 437 -17.14 -4.62 -13.66
CA ALA A 437 -16.25 -5.27 -14.61
C ALA A 437 -15.38 -6.34 -13.94
N LEU A 438 -14.77 -6.02 -12.78
CA LEU A 438 -13.95 -6.98 -12.03
C LEU A 438 -14.80 -8.13 -11.47
N ILE A 439 -16.00 -7.82 -10.95
CA ILE A 439 -16.95 -8.84 -10.47
C ILE A 439 -17.37 -9.78 -11.61
N LEU A 440 -17.72 -9.24 -12.78
CA LEU A 440 -18.11 -10.04 -13.94
C LEU A 440 -16.95 -10.87 -14.47
N VAL A 441 -15.73 -10.31 -14.49
CA VAL A 441 -14.52 -11.02 -14.89
C VAL A 441 -14.20 -12.16 -13.92
N PHE A 442 -14.33 -11.94 -12.61
CA PHE A 442 -14.17 -12.98 -11.61
C PHE A 442 -15.18 -14.11 -11.80
N ILE A 443 -16.47 -13.78 -11.94
CA ILE A 443 -17.52 -14.78 -12.19
C ILE A 443 -17.26 -15.54 -13.49
N ALA A 444 -16.92 -14.82 -14.57
CA ALA A 444 -16.62 -15.42 -15.86
C ALA A 444 -15.40 -16.35 -15.77
N GLY A 445 -14.33 -15.91 -15.10
CA GLY A 445 -13.14 -16.72 -14.87
C GLY A 445 -13.45 -18.00 -14.10
N LEU A 446 -14.19 -17.90 -13.00
CA LEU A 446 -14.61 -19.05 -12.20
C LEU A 446 -15.44 -20.04 -13.01
N LEU A 447 -16.37 -19.54 -13.84
CA LEU A 447 -17.16 -20.38 -14.75
C LEU A 447 -16.30 -21.02 -15.84
N ILE A 448 -15.36 -20.29 -16.44
CA ILE A 448 -14.42 -20.82 -17.44
C ILE A 448 -13.58 -21.94 -16.82
N GLY A 449 -13.06 -21.75 -15.61
CA GLY A 449 -12.31 -22.77 -14.89
C GLY A 449 -13.17 -24.01 -14.60
N LEU A 450 -14.31 -23.82 -13.92
CA LEU A 450 -15.15 -24.92 -13.43
C LEU A 450 -15.87 -25.67 -14.57
N VAL A 451 -16.54 -24.93 -15.45
CA VAL A 451 -17.35 -25.50 -16.55
C VAL A 451 -16.47 -25.86 -17.74
N GLY A 452 -15.45 -25.06 -18.04
CA GLY A 452 -14.53 -25.32 -19.15
C GLY A 452 -13.73 -26.61 -18.96
N LEU A 453 -13.19 -26.87 -17.77
CA LEU A 453 -12.52 -28.15 -17.47
C LEU A 453 -13.50 -29.32 -17.48
N GLY A 454 -14.71 -29.17 -16.94
CA GLY A 454 -15.76 -30.20 -17.04
C GLY A 454 -16.15 -30.52 -18.49
N SER A 455 -16.28 -29.50 -19.33
CA SER A 455 -16.56 -29.68 -20.76
C SER A 455 -15.37 -30.29 -21.52
N ALA A 456 -14.14 -29.92 -21.19
CA ALA A 456 -12.95 -30.54 -21.76
C ALA A 456 -12.86 -32.01 -21.36
N ALA A 457 -13.10 -32.33 -20.09
CA ALA A 457 -13.12 -33.69 -19.56
C ALA A 457 -14.13 -34.58 -20.32
N THR A 458 -15.34 -34.09 -20.57
CA THR A 458 -16.38 -34.81 -21.35
C THR A 458 -16.03 -34.99 -22.82
N HIS A 459 -15.29 -34.06 -23.43
CA HIS A 459 -14.81 -34.20 -24.80
C HIS A 459 -13.76 -35.31 -24.93
N PHE A 460 -12.85 -35.43 -23.97
CA PHE A 460 -11.77 -36.43 -24.00
C PHE A 460 -12.23 -37.86 -23.66
N THR A 461 -13.37 -38.03 -22.98
CA THR A 461 -13.83 -39.34 -22.50
C THR A 461 -15.08 -39.87 -23.20
N ARG A 462 -15.29 -39.60 -24.50
CA ARG A 462 -16.45 -40.09 -25.30
C ARG A 462 -16.74 -41.61 -25.23
N GLN A 463 -15.92 -42.42 -24.55
CA GLN A 463 -16.12 -43.86 -24.31
C GLN A 463 -16.00 -44.33 -22.84
N ALA A 464 -15.83 -43.46 -21.82
CA ALA A 464 -15.68 -43.87 -20.41
C ALA A 464 -16.87 -43.44 -19.53
N ALA A 465 -17.23 -44.25 -18.54
CA ALA A 465 -18.42 -44.05 -17.70
C ALA A 465 -18.28 -42.91 -16.67
N THR A 466 -17.07 -42.60 -16.16
CA THR A 466 -16.75 -41.39 -15.37
C THR A 466 -15.31 -40.89 -15.64
N HIS A 467 -15.05 -39.57 -15.54
CA HIS A 467 -13.70 -38.98 -15.77
C HIS A 467 -12.62 -39.55 -14.83
N ALA A 468 -13.01 -39.86 -13.59
CA ALA A 468 -12.20 -40.48 -12.55
C ALA A 468 -11.64 -41.88 -12.91
N ASP A 469 -12.13 -42.53 -13.96
CA ASP A 469 -11.73 -43.89 -14.34
C ASP A 469 -10.52 -43.92 -15.30
N ASN A 470 -10.18 -42.80 -15.95
CA ASN A 470 -8.96 -42.69 -16.76
C ASN A 470 -7.91 -41.80 -16.07
N PRO A 471 -6.89 -42.40 -15.42
CA PRO A 471 -5.94 -41.65 -14.61
C PRO A 471 -5.06 -40.69 -15.42
N ILE A 472 -4.86 -40.91 -16.73
CA ILE A 472 -4.13 -39.97 -17.61
C ILE A 472 -4.95 -38.71 -17.84
N VAL A 473 -6.25 -38.88 -18.13
CA VAL A 473 -7.15 -37.74 -18.36
C VAL A 473 -7.29 -36.93 -17.08
N LEU A 474 -7.46 -37.59 -15.93
CA LEU A 474 -7.53 -36.91 -14.65
C LEU A 474 -6.23 -36.15 -14.36
N ALA A 475 -5.06 -36.78 -14.49
CA ALA A 475 -3.77 -36.09 -14.29
C ALA A 475 -3.57 -34.91 -15.26
N ALA A 476 -4.03 -35.00 -16.51
CA ALA A 476 -3.98 -33.91 -17.47
C ALA A 476 -4.88 -32.73 -17.07
N LEU A 477 -6.09 -32.99 -16.57
CA LEU A 477 -6.99 -31.95 -16.09
C LEU A 477 -6.43 -31.24 -14.85
N ILE A 478 -5.80 -32.00 -13.93
CA ILE A 478 -5.08 -31.44 -12.78
C ILE A 478 -3.93 -30.55 -13.25
N ALA A 479 -3.11 -31.03 -14.19
CA ALA A 479 -1.99 -30.26 -14.74
C ALA A 479 -2.45 -28.96 -15.42
N ILE A 480 -3.58 -28.96 -16.13
CA ILE A 480 -4.14 -27.75 -16.75
C ILE A 480 -4.61 -26.75 -15.70
N GLY A 481 -5.31 -27.22 -14.66
CA GLY A 481 -5.80 -26.35 -13.58
C GLY A 481 -4.68 -25.69 -12.79
N ILE A 482 -3.67 -26.47 -12.44
CA ILE A 482 -2.44 -25.97 -11.81
C ILE A 482 -1.71 -25.02 -12.76
N GLY A 483 -1.56 -25.36 -14.04
CA GLY A 483 -0.96 -24.46 -15.02
C GLY A 483 -1.62 -23.09 -15.13
N ALA A 484 -2.94 -22.99 -14.98
CA ALA A 484 -3.62 -21.70 -14.95
C ALA A 484 -3.28 -20.88 -13.68
N HIS A 485 -3.08 -21.53 -12.54
CA HIS A 485 -2.61 -20.90 -11.30
C HIS A 485 -1.17 -20.37 -11.47
N ASN A 486 -0.26 -21.23 -11.94
CA ASN A 486 1.16 -20.94 -12.04
C ASN A 486 1.44 -19.84 -13.08
N PHE A 487 0.53 -19.63 -14.03
CA PHE A 487 0.53 -18.44 -14.89
C PHE A 487 0.37 -17.13 -14.10
N GLY A 488 -0.53 -17.11 -13.12
CA GLY A 488 -0.73 -15.97 -12.21
C GLY A 488 0.48 -15.69 -11.33
N GLU A 489 1.12 -16.73 -10.79
CA GLU A 489 2.41 -16.62 -10.09
C GLU A 489 3.48 -15.97 -10.97
N GLY A 490 3.54 -16.41 -12.24
CA GLY A 490 4.42 -15.83 -13.24
C GLY A 490 4.16 -14.34 -13.42
N LEU A 491 2.90 -13.93 -13.59
CA LEU A 491 2.52 -12.52 -13.72
C LEU A 491 2.99 -11.69 -12.52
N ALA A 492 2.84 -12.22 -11.31
CA ALA A 492 3.29 -11.56 -10.08
C ALA A 492 4.81 -11.36 -10.06
N ILE A 493 5.60 -12.42 -10.31
CA ILE A 493 7.08 -12.31 -10.39
C ILE A 493 7.50 -11.24 -11.41
N GLY A 494 6.88 -11.27 -12.60
CA GLY A 494 7.20 -10.34 -13.67
C GLY A 494 6.87 -8.89 -13.30
N ALA A 495 5.68 -8.67 -12.74
CA ALA A 495 5.20 -7.34 -12.35
C ALA A 495 6.03 -6.75 -11.19
N SER A 496 6.36 -7.55 -10.17
CA SER A 496 7.20 -7.15 -9.04
C SER A 496 8.60 -6.73 -9.48
N GLU A 497 9.19 -7.42 -10.45
CA GLU A 497 10.49 -6.98 -10.96
C GLU A 497 10.39 -5.74 -11.86
N ALA A 498 9.36 -5.66 -12.71
CA ALA A 498 9.18 -4.51 -13.60
C ALA A 498 8.91 -3.21 -12.82
N SER A 499 8.34 -3.30 -11.61
CA SER A 499 8.17 -2.18 -10.68
C SER A 499 9.44 -1.84 -9.88
N GLY A 500 10.52 -2.62 -10.00
CA GLY A 500 11.77 -2.42 -9.27
C GLY A 500 11.81 -3.09 -7.89
N ALA A 501 10.78 -3.85 -7.52
CA ALA A 501 10.70 -4.59 -6.26
C ALA A 501 11.46 -5.93 -6.33
N THR A 502 12.76 -5.89 -6.62
CA THR A 502 13.57 -7.09 -6.89
C THR A 502 13.69 -8.03 -5.70
N ALA A 503 13.66 -7.52 -4.46
CA ALA A 503 13.63 -8.37 -3.28
C ALA A 503 12.33 -9.20 -3.21
N VAL A 504 11.18 -8.54 -3.43
CA VAL A 504 9.86 -9.19 -3.49
C VAL A 504 9.82 -10.20 -4.63
N ALA A 505 10.29 -9.85 -5.82
CA ALA A 505 10.33 -10.78 -6.95
C ALA A 505 11.15 -12.04 -6.63
N LEU A 506 12.31 -11.89 -5.98
CA LEU A 506 13.14 -13.03 -5.55
C LEU A 506 12.46 -13.87 -4.48
N ALA A 507 11.78 -13.25 -3.53
CA ALA A 507 11.04 -13.95 -2.49
C ALA A 507 9.90 -14.78 -3.09
N LEU A 508 9.11 -14.18 -4.00
CA LEU A 508 8.07 -14.86 -4.78
C LEU A 508 8.64 -16.03 -5.59
N ILE A 509 9.80 -15.87 -6.25
CA ILE A 509 10.46 -16.95 -7.00
C ILE A 509 10.78 -18.15 -6.10
N VAL A 510 11.30 -17.90 -4.89
CA VAL A 510 11.63 -18.97 -3.93
C VAL A 510 10.35 -19.61 -3.39
N GLY A 511 9.37 -18.79 -2.98
CA GLY A 511 8.09 -19.23 -2.46
C GLY A 511 7.32 -20.09 -3.45
N PHE A 512 7.05 -19.55 -4.64
CA PHE A 512 6.39 -20.27 -5.73
C PHE A 512 7.19 -21.49 -6.19
N GLY A 513 8.53 -21.41 -6.18
CA GLY A 513 9.39 -22.57 -6.45
C GLY A 513 9.16 -23.72 -5.47
N LEU A 514 9.08 -23.43 -4.17
CA LEU A 514 8.78 -24.45 -3.14
C LEU A 514 7.34 -24.96 -3.27
N HIS A 515 6.40 -24.06 -3.52
CA HIS A 515 4.99 -24.36 -3.73
C HIS A 515 4.79 -25.35 -4.90
N ASN A 516 5.31 -25.01 -6.07
CA ASN A 516 5.21 -25.79 -7.31
C ASN A 516 5.79 -27.20 -7.18
N ALA A 517 6.85 -27.36 -6.37
CA ALA A 517 7.40 -28.69 -6.08
C ALA A 517 6.35 -29.62 -5.44
N THR A 518 5.50 -29.09 -4.56
CA THR A 518 4.45 -29.85 -3.88
C THR A 518 3.24 -30.13 -4.79
N GLU A 519 2.92 -29.22 -5.69
CA GLU A 519 1.86 -29.39 -6.71
C GLU A 519 2.14 -30.55 -7.67
N GLY A 520 3.42 -30.82 -7.94
CA GLY A 520 3.86 -31.98 -8.72
C GLY A 520 3.36 -33.31 -8.14
N PHE A 521 3.18 -33.40 -6.81
CA PHE A 521 2.54 -34.55 -6.18
C PHE A 521 1.06 -34.64 -6.50
N GLY A 522 0.36 -33.50 -6.54
CA GLY A 522 -1.06 -33.42 -6.93
C GLY A 522 -1.31 -33.91 -8.35
N VAL A 523 -0.47 -33.52 -9.31
CA VAL A 523 -0.52 -34.00 -10.70
C VAL A 523 -0.21 -35.50 -10.80
N ALA A 524 0.74 -35.98 -10.01
CA ALA A 524 1.18 -37.37 -10.02
C ALA A 524 0.19 -38.33 -9.34
N ALA A 525 -0.52 -37.89 -8.30
CA ALA A 525 -1.30 -38.74 -7.40
C ALA A 525 -2.35 -39.64 -8.09
N PRO A 526 -3.09 -39.19 -9.14
CA PRO A 526 -4.01 -40.06 -9.87
C PRO A 526 -3.35 -41.21 -10.64
N LEU A 527 -2.07 -41.07 -10.99
CA LEU A 527 -1.34 -42.06 -11.80
C LEU A 527 -0.79 -43.20 -10.93
N VAL A 528 -0.43 -42.87 -9.69
CA VAL A 528 0.25 -43.78 -8.75
C VAL A 528 -0.58 -45.05 -8.52
N GLY A 529 0.03 -46.20 -8.80
CA GLY A 529 -0.57 -47.53 -8.56
C GLY A 529 -1.73 -47.92 -9.48
N ARG A 530 -2.18 -47.01 -10.36
CA ARG A 530 -3.17 -47.29 -11.41
C ARG A 530 -2.51 -47.59 -12.76
N MET A 531 -1.39 -46.93 -13.05
CA MET A 531 -0.56 -47.21 -14.23
C MET A 531 0.87 -46.70 -14.02
N VAL A 532 1.77 -47.04 -14.94
CA VAL A 532 3.14 -46.51 -14.95
C VAL A 532 3.30 -45.57 -16.16
N PRO A 533 3.18 -44.24 -15.97
CA PRO A 533 3.28 -43.28 -17.07
C PRO A 533 4.69 -43.27 -17.65
N THR A 534 4.82 -43.08 -18.97
CA THR A 534 6.11 -42.88 -19.63
C THR A 534 6.76 -41.57 -19.19
N TRP A 535 8.09 -41.47 -19.31
CA TRP A 535 8.80 -40.22 -19.03
C TRP A 535 8.34 -39.07 -19.92
N ALA A 536 7.91 -39.36 -21.16
CA ALA A 536 7.33 -38.34 -22.05
C ALA A 536 5.99 -37.80 -21.52
N GLN A 537 5.14 -38.67 -20.96
CA GLN A 537 3.88 -38.25 -20.34
C GLN A 537 4.09 -37.42 -19.07
N ILE A 538 5.09 -37.79 -18.26
CA ILE A 538 5.49 -37.01 -17.08
C ILE A 538 6.07 -35.66 -17.50
N GLY A 539 6.93 -35.67 -18.53
CA GLY A 539 7.49 -34.48 -19.17
C GLY A 539 6.40 -33.50 -19.61
N LEU A 540 5.42 -34.01 -20.35
CA LEU A 540 4.29 -33.21 -20.84
C LEU A 540 3.42 -32.67 -19.70
N ALA A 541 3.12 -33.48 -18.69
CA ALA A 541 2.32 -33.04 -17.54
C ALA A 541 3.01 -31.90 -16.77
N GLY A 542 4.33 -31.99 -16.54
CA GLY A 542 5.09 -30.92 -15.92
C GLY A 542 5.22 -29.67 -16.79
N LEU A 543 5.32 -29.81 -18.11
CA LEU A 543 5.31 -28.64 -19.02
C LEU A 543 3.95 -27.92 -19.02
N ILE A 544 2.85 -28.65 -18.95
CA ILE A 544 1.50 -28.06 -18.89
C ILE A 544 1.28 -27.35 -17.55
N ALA A 545 1.75 -27.95 -16.45
CA ALA A 545 1.53 -27.40 -15.11
C ALA A 545 2.52 -26.29 -14.74
N GLY A 546 3.82 -26.44 -15.00
CA GLY A 546 4.85 -25.45 -14.61
C GLY A 546 5.29 -24.49 -15.72
N GLY A 547 5.12 -24.87 -16.99
CA GLY A 547 5.48 -24.01 -18.13
C GLY A 547 4.78 -22.65 -18.17
N PRO A 548 3.51 -22.52 -17.75
CA PRO A 548 2.83 -21.23 -17.72
C PRO A 548 3.47 -20.17 -16.81
N THR A 549 4.20 -20.53 -15.76
CA THR A 549 4.96 -19.56 -14.92
C THR A 549 5.92 -18.73 -15.77
N PHE A 550 6.66 -19.37 -16.66
CA PHE A 550 7.58 -18.69 -17.58
C PHE A 550 6.85 -17.68 -18.48
N VAL A 551 5.70 -18.07 -19.04
CA VAL A 551 4.91 -17.19 -19.92
C VAL A 551 4.31 -16.03 -19.11
N GLY A 552 3.80 -16.32 -17.91
CA GLY A 552 3.30 -15.33 -16.97
C GLY A 552 4.38 -14.31 -16.61
N THR A 553 5.60 -14.74 -16.30
CA THR A 553 6.72 -13.85 -15.97
C THR A 553 7.09 -12.91 -17.11
N ILE A 554 7.10 -13.40 -18.35
CA ILE A 554 7.34 -12.54 -19.53
C ILE A 554 6.25 -11.47 -19.65
N LEU A 555 4.98 -11.87 -19.50
CA LEU A 555 3.85 -10.97 -19.67
C LEU A 555 3.76 -9.97 -18.52
N GLY A 556 3.91 -10.42 -17.28
CA GLY A 556 3.87 -9.57 -16.09
C GLY A 556 4.98 -8.53 -16.08
N TYR A 557 6.16 -8.87 -16.60
CA TYR A 557 7.26 -7.91 -16.76
C TYR A 557 6.95 -6.84 -17.81
N SER A 558 6.18 -7.20 -18.84
CA SER A 558 5.89 -6.32 -19.98
C SER A 558 4.64 -5.45 -19.75
N PHE A 559 3.68 -5.94 -18.97
CA PHE A 559 2.39 -5.28 -18.72
C PHE A 559 1.66 -5.95 -17.54
N TYR A 560 1.17 -5.15 -16.58
CA TYR A 560 0.33 -5.60 -15.48
C TYR A 560 -1.09 -5.02 -15.61
N SER A 561 -2.11 -5.87 -15.45
CA SER A 561 -3.51 -5.46 -15.40
C SER A 561 -4.24 -6.19 -14.27
N PRO A 562 -4.86 -5.46 -13.32
CA PRO A 562 -5.67 -6.07 -12.27
C PRO A 562 -6.78 -6.96 -12.84
N THR A 563 -7.43 -6.55 -13.94
CA THR A 563 -8.46 -7.32 -14.62
C THR A 563 -7.94 -8.66 -15.15
N LEU A 564 -6.74 -8.66 -15.73
CA LEU A 564 -6.12 -9.88 -16.25
C LEU A 564 -5.73 -10.82 -15.10
N SER A 565 -5.19 -10.28 -14.01
CA SER A 565 -4.88 -11.03 -12.79
C SER A 565 -6.13 -11.70 -12.22
N VAL A 566 -7.21 -10.93 -12.00
CA VAL A 566 -8.50 -11.45 -11.50
C VAL A 566 -9.05 -12.55 -12.41
N LEU A 567 -8.98 -12.38 -13.73
CA LEU A 567 -9.44 -13.40 -14.68
C LEU A 567 -8.70 -14.73 -14.50
N PHE A 568 -7.37 -14.71 -14.49
CA PHE A 568 -6.57 -15.94 -14.42
C PHE A 568 -6.64 -16.61 -13.05
N LEU A 569 -6.60 -15.83 -11.96
CA LEU A 569 -6.78 -16.37 -10.61
C LEU A 569 -8.18 -16.99 -10.45
N ALA A 570 -9.22 -16.36 -10.98
CA ALA A 570 -10.57 -16.93 -10.95
C ALA A 570 -10.70 -18.22 -11.79
N ILE A 571 -10.05 -18.29 -12.96
CA ILE A 571 -9.96 -19.53 -13.76
C ILE A 571 -9.28 -20.64 -12.94
N ALA A 572 -8.17 -20.32 -12.27
CA ALA A 572 -7.45 -21.26 -11.41
C ALA A 572 -8.31 -21.77 -10.25
N VAL A 573 -9.02 -20.88 -9.53
CA VAL A 573 -9.96 -21.28 -8.47
C VAL A 573 -11.02 -22.24 -9.01
N GLY A 574 -11.68 -21.88 -10.12
CA GLY A 574 -12.71 -22.74 -10.73
C GLY A 574 -12.15 -24.11 -11.15
N ALA A 575 -10.94 -24.12 -11.69
CA ALA A 575 -10.24 -25.34 -12.10
C ALA A 575 -9.88 -26.27 -10.94
N LEU A 576 -9.35 -25.71 -9.85
CA LEU A 576 -8.97 -26.46 -8.66
C LEU A 576 -10.18 -27.04 -7.94
N VAL A 577 -11.28 -26.28 -7.84
CA VAL A 577 -12.55 -26.78 -7.30
C VAL A 577 -13.05 -27.99 -8.07
N PHE A 578 -13.00 -27.96 -9.40
CA PHE A 578 -13.35 -29.12 -10.24
C PHE A 578 -12.47 -30.33 -9.94
N VAL A 579 -11.15 -30.14 -9.92
CA VAL A 579 -10.15 -31.19 -9.65
C VAL A 579 -10.34 -31.83 -8.28
N ILE A 580 -10.54 -31.02 -7.24
CA ILE A 580 -10.79 -31.49 -5.87
C ILE A 580 -12.03 -32.38 -5.85
N GLY A 581 -13.09 -31.99 -6.57
CA GLY A 581 -14.31 -32.78 -6.72
C GLY A 581 -14.05 -34.18 -7.29
N GLU A 582 -13.21 -34.28 -8.34
CA GLU A 582 -12.83 -35.55 -8.97
C GLU A 582 -11.97 -36.42 -8.05
N LEU A 583 -10.96 -35.85 -7.39
CA LEU A 583 -10.10 -36.57 -6.43
C LEU A 583 -10.90 -37.07 -5.23
N TRP A 584 -11.83 -36.25 -4.73
CA TRP A 584 -12.72 -36.62 -3.64
C TRP A 584 -13.67 -37.76 -4.04
N SER A 585 -14.17 -37.75 -5.28
CA SER A 585 -14.97 -38.85 -5.85
C SER A 585 -14.20 -40.19 -5.83
N VAL A 586 -12.90 -40.15 -6.12
CA VAL A 586 -12.01 -41.31 -6.04
C VAL A 586 -11.83 -41.79 -4.60
N LEU A 587 -11.55 -40.88 -3.66
CA LEU A 587 -11.27 -41.24 -2.26
C LEU A 587 -12.48 -41.78 -1.52
N ARG A 588 -13.68 -41.28 -1.80
CA ARG A 588 -14.93 -41.78 -1.19
C ARG A 588 -15.16 -43.27 -1.44
N ARG A 589 -14.61 -43.84 -2.52
CA ARG A 589 -14.73 -45.27 -2.85
C ARG A 589 -13.80 -46.17 -2.02
N THR A 590 -12.90 -45.62 -1.21
CA THR A 590 -11.88 -46.37 -0.45
C THR A 590 -12.35 -46.87 0.92
N GLY A 591 -13.42 -46.29 1.49
CA GLY A 591 -13.92 -46.64 2.82
C GLY A 591 -13.06 -46.17 4.01
N LEU A 592 -11.97 -45.42 3.76
CA LEU A 592 -11.00 -44.96 4.77
C LEU A 592 -11.29 -43.55 5.30
N THR A 593 -12.56 -43.19 5.49
CA THR A 593 -13.01 -41.80 5.72
C THR A 593 -12.23 -41.07 6.82
N ALA A 594 -12.02 -41.70 7.99
CA ALA A 594 -11.32 -41.06 9.11
C ALA A 594 -9.85 -40.74 8.78
N TYR A 595 -9.14 -41.66 8.13
CA TYR A 595 -7.74 -41.47 7.74
C TYR A 595 -7.61 -40.45 6.60
N VAL A 596 -8.50 -40.50 5.61
CA VAL A 596 -8.55 -39.53 4.51
C VAL A 596 -8.76 -38.12 5.04
N THR A 597 -9.73 -37.89 5.93
CA THR A 597 -9.99 -36.56 6.50
C THR A 597 -8.80 -36.05 7.33
N ALA A 598 -8.18 -36.90 8.15
CA ALA A 598 -7.01 -36.53 8.94
C ALA A 598 -5.81 -36.14 8.05
N THR A 599 -5.59 -36.88 6.96
CA THR A 599 -4.49 -36.59 6.02
C THR A 599 -4.76 -35.40 5.12
N MET A 600 -6.02 -35.13 4.77
CA MET A 600 -6.41 -33.86 4.14
C MET A 600 -6.11 -32.67 5.05
N CYS A 601 -6.46 -32.76 6.33
CA CYS A 601 -6.12 -31.73 7.31
C CYS A 601 -4.60 -31.53 7.41
N ALA A 602 -3.83 -32.62 7.46
CA ALA A 602 -2.37 -32.55 7.44
C ALA A 602 -1.83 -31.87 6.17
N GLY A 603 -2.40 -32.15 4.99
CA GLY A 603 -1.99 -31.51 3.74
C GLY A 603 -2.26 -30.01 3.75
N PHE A 604 -3.42 -29.59 4.23
CA PHE A 604 -3.76 -28.18 4.41
C PHE A 604 -2.79 -27.48 5.36
N LEU A 605 -2.48 -28.11 6.51
CA LEU A 605 -1.55 -27.56 7.49
C LEU A 605 -0.11 -27.48 6.96
N VAL A 606 0.31 -28.41 6.11
CA VAL A 606 1.63 -28.35 5.45
C VAL A 606 1.69 -27.17 4.48
N ALA A 607 0.64 -26.94 3.69
CA ALA A 607 0.56 -25.78 2.80
C ALA A 607 0.59 -24.47 3.60
N LEU A 608 -0.27 -24.35 4.63
CA LEU A 608 -0.29 -23.19 5.54
C LEU A 608 1.06 -22.94 6.23
N ALA A 609 1.71 -23.99 6.74
CA ALA A 609 3.01 -23.86 7.39
C ALA A 609 4.11 -23.44 6.42
N THR A 610 3.98 -23.79 5.14
CA THR A 610 4.91 -23.37 4.08
C THR A 610 4.74 -21.88 3.80
N GLU A 611 3.49 -21.39 3.68
CA GLU A 611 3.21 -19.96 3.53
C GLU A 611 3.69 -19.14 4.73
N LEU A 612 3.31 -19.55 5.95
CA LEU A 612 3.73 -18.85 7.17
C LEU A 612 5.26 -18.80 7.33
N PHE A 613 5.96 -19.84 6.89
CA PHE A 613 7.43 -19.84 6.89
C PHE A 613 8.01 -18.82 5.91
N LEU A 614 7.35 -18.56 4.77
CA LEU A 614 7.76 -17.52 3.82
C LEU A 614 7.53 -16.14 4.42
N ASP A 615 6.36 -15.88 4.99
CA ASP A 615 6.02 -14.60 5.62
C ASP A 615 7.00 -14.22 6.74
N ILE A 616 7.37 -15.18 7.60
CA ILE A 616 8.30 -14.96 8.71
C ILE A 616 9.71 -14.58 8.23
N ASN A 617 10.11 -15.00 7.02
CA ASN A 617 11.45 -14.75 6.48
C ASN A 617 11.50 -13.60 5.46
N GLY A 618 10.46 -12.76 5.39
CA GLY A 618 10.41 -11.59 4.51
C GLY A 618 9.99 -11.92 3.07
N GLY A 619 9.04 -12.85 2.94
CA GLY A 619 8.29 -13.18 1.73
C GLY A 619 7.52 -12.01 1.15
#